data_AF-A0A9D5W080-F1
#
_entry.id   AF-A0A9D5W080-F1
#
_cell.length_a   1.000
_cell.length_b   1.000
_cell.length_c   1.000
_cell.angle_alpha   90.00
_cell.angle_beta   90.00
_cell.angle_gamma   90.00
#
_symmetry.space_group_name_H-M   'P 1'
#
loop_
_entity.id
_entity.type
_entity.pdbx_description
1 polymer ?
#
loop_
_entity_poly.entity_id
_entity_poly.type
_entity_poly.pdbx_seq_one_letter_code
_entity_poly.pdbx_strand_id
1 'polypeptide(L)'
;MDVILARLAATFDPATIETITGQSSLIGGFLIGILWGYVLQKGGLGSYNSTSGMFRMQDFTFWRVGTPMLMTAMVLLYLFNDLGIIELHPPRTIVIAQVLGGLIMGAGIAILGYCPALACTALGEGAIDAIPGMIGMVIGSVIYAEFVYGTKFESRLEFIDLGKITIPDMFLVFNHWFYIIAFVIMCNLFLIGITMYDTILKHSFRSFNKISSMLEGKKVKDS
;
A
#
# COMPACT_ATOMS: atom_id res chain seq x y z
N MET A 1 6.45 10.26 -31.07
CA MET A 1 5.17 10.48 -30.36
C MET A 1 4.16 9.39 -30.73
N ASP A 2 4.12 8.99 -32.00
CA ASP A 2 3.21 7.93 -32.51
C ASP A 2 3.53 6.54 -31.95
N VAL A 3 4.81 6.25 -31.73
CA VAL A 3 5.23 5.02 -31.03
C VAL A 3 4.77 5.03 -29.57
N ILE A 4 4.81 6.18 -28.88
CA ILE A 4 4.36 6.28 -27.48
C ILE A 4 2.84 6.09 -27.40
N LEU A 5 2.08 6.73 -28.29
CA LEU A 5 0.62 6.59 -28.36
C LEU A 5 0.17 5.18 -28.74
N ALA A 6 0.84 4.55 -29.72
CA ALA A 6 0.58 3.16 -30.10
C ALA A 6 0.96 2.16 -28.98
N ARG A 7 1.95 2.49 -28.14
CA ARG A 7 2.38 1.65 -27.01
C ARG A 7 1.52 1.86 -25.77
N LEU A 8 1.05 3.08 -25.51
CA LEU A 8 -0.01 3.37 -24.53
C LEU A 8 -1.29 2.60 -24.88
N ALA A 9 -1.68 2.59 -26.16
CA ALA A 9 -2.80 1.81 -26.65
C ALA A 9 -2.60 0.29 -26.57
N ALA A 10 -1.35 -0.19 -26.50
CA ALA A 10 -1.05 -1.62 -26.34
C ALA A 10 -0.92 -2.06 -24.86
N THR A 11 -0.55 -1.15 -23.95
CA THR A 11 -0.55 -1.40 -22.49
C THR A 11 -1.96 -1.56 -21.94
N PHE A 12 -2.93 -0.85 -22.53
CA PHE A 12 -4.35 -1.10 -22.30
C PHE A 12 -4.82 -2.17 -23.29
N ASP A 13 -4.71 -3.44 -22.91
CA ASP A 13 -5.16 -4.57 -23.72
C ASP A 13 -6.59 -4.32 -24.24
N PRO A 14 -6.87 -4.40 -25.56
CA PRO A 14 -8.15 -4.02 -26.15
C PRO A 14 -9.36 -4.77 -25.54
N ALA A 15 -9.16 -5.99 -25.01
CA ALA A 15 -10.17 -6.73 -24.25
C ALA A 15 -10.50 -6.11 -22.88
N THR A 16 -9.50 -5.50 -22.22
CA THR A 16 -9.69 -4.75 -20.97
C THR A 16 -10.36 -3.40 -21.27
N ILE A 17 -10.03 -2.77 -22.40
CA ILE A 17 -10.75 -1.55 -22.83
C ILE A 17 -12.21 -1.89 -23.10
N GLU A 18 -12.56 -2.93 -23.84
CA GLU A 18 -13.95 -3.27 -24.16
C GLU A 18 -14.80 -3.57 -22.91
N THR A 19 -14.22 -4.22 -21.90
CA THR A 19 -14.86 -4.45 -20.58
C THR A 19 -14.92 -3.20 -19.69
N ILE A 20 -13.94 -2.28 -19.78
CA ILE A 20 -13.96 -0.98 -19.10
C ILE A 20 -14.87 0.03 -19.82
N THR A 21 -15.10 -0.10 -21.13
CA THR A 21 -15.90 0.84 -21.94
C THR A 21 -17.40 0.74 -21.65
N GLY A 22 -17.85 -0.31 -20.96
CA GLY A 22 -19.19 -0.33 -20.39
C GLY A 22 -19.38 0.87 -19.46
N GLN A 23 -20.40 1.72 -19.72
CA GLN A 23 -20.68 2.89 -18.88
C GLN A 23 -20.77 2.53 -17.38
N SER A 24 -21.26 1.34 -17.07
CA SER A 24 -21.33 0.77 -15.72
C SER A 24 -19.96 0.52 -15.07
N SER A 25 -18.93 0.17 -15.84
CA SER A 25 -17.57 -0.10 -15.33
C SER A 25 -16.81 1.20 -15.00
N LEU A 26 -16.88 2.21 -15.87
CA LEU A 26 -16.30 3.53 -15.62
C LEU A 26 -16.94 4.25 -14.43
N ILE A 27 -18.28 4.25 -14.37
CA ILE A 27 -19.02 4.86 -13.26
C ILE A 27 -18.75 4.08 -11.97
N GLY A 28 -18.69 2.74 -12.03
CA GLY A 28 -18.33 1.90 -10.90
C GLY A 28 -16.94 2.21 -10.34
N GLY A 29 -15.92 2.27 -11.21
CA GLY A 29 -14.55 2.62 -10.84
C GLY A 29 -14.44 4.02 -10.23
N PHE A 30 -15.15 5.00 -10.80
CA PHE A 30 -15.19 6.37 -10.28
C PHE A 30 -15.84 6.44 -8.88
N LEU A 31 -16.99 5.77 -8.68
CA LEU A 31 -17.67 5.72 -7.39
C LEU A 31 -16.83 5.01 -6.32
N ILE A 32 -16.22 3.87 -6.67
CA ILE A 32 -15.33 3.12 -5.77
C ILE A 32 -14.09 3.98 -5.43
N GLY A 33 -13.54 4.70 -6.40
CA GLY A 33 -12.42 5.62 -6.18
C GLY A 33 -12.76 6.74 -5.20
N ILE A 34 -13.94 7.37 -5.33
CA ILE A 34 -14.42 8.38 -4.38
C ILE A 34 -14.60 7.78 -2.98
N LEU A 35 -15.24 6.61 -2.88
CA LEU A 35 -15.44 5.92 -1.61
C LEU A 35 -14.10 5.58 -0.95
N TRP A 36 -13.14 5.08 -1.73
CA TRP A 36 -11.80 4.77 -1.25
C TRP A 36 -11.06 6.03 -0.75
N GLY A 37 -11.12 7.12 -1.53
CA GLY A 37 -10.55 8.41 -1.13
C GLY A 37 -11.15 8.95 0.18
N TYR A 38 -12.47 8.85 0.34
CA TYR A 38 -13.16 9.24 1.57
C TYR A 38 -12.69 8.43 2.79
N VAL A 39 -12.52 7.11 2.63
CA VAL A 39 -12.01 6.25 3.72
C VAL A 39 -10.57 6.61 4.09
N LEU A 40 -9.71 6.88 3.11
CA LEU A 40 -8.31 7.28 3.34
C LEU A 40 -8.20 8.64 4.04
N GLN A 41 -9.01 9.62 3.62
CA GLN A 41 -9.07 10.94 4.23
C GLN A 41 -9.54 10.85 5.69
N LYS A 42 -10.59 10.06 5.96
CA LYS A 42 -11.05 9.79 7.32
C LYS A 42 -10.01 9.03 8.16
N GLY A 43 -9.15 8.24 7.51
CA GLY A 43 -8.02 7.55 8.13
C GLY A 43 -6.87 8.48 8.56
N GLY A 44 -6.86 9.75 8.14
CA GLY A 44 -5.81 10.71 8.50
C GLY A 44 -4.43 10.37 7.92
N LEU A 45 -4.39 9.51 6.90
CA LEU A 45 -3.16 9.03 6.28
C LEU A 45 -2.58 10.02 5.24
N GLY A 46 -3.33 11.08 4.90
CA GLY A 46 -2.93 12.11 3.93
C GLY A 46 -1.77 13.02 4.38
N SER A 47 -1.32 12.91 5.64
CA SER A 47 -0.24 13.76 6.17
C SER A 47 1.14 13.10 6.04
N TYR A 48 2.15 13.88 5.59
CA TYR A 48 3.56 13.44 5.54
C TYR A 48 4.07 12.89 6.88
N ASN A 49 3.64 13.48 7.99
CA ASN A 49 4.04 13.06 9.33
C ASN A 49 3.56 11.64 9.66
N SER A 50 2.41 11.21 9.14
CA SER A 50 1.89 9.87 9.40
C SER A 50 2.76 8.77 8.76
N THR A 51 3.23 8.99 7.52
CA THR A 51 4.09 8.04 6.82
C THR A 51 5.53 8.09 7.32
N SER A 52 6.09 9.29 7.52
CA SER A 52 7.46 9.42 8.05
C SER A 52 7.56 8.98 9.51
N GLY A 53 6.50 9.17 10.30
CA GLY A 53 6.36 8.66 11.66
C GLY A 53 6.33 7.14 11.74
N MET A 54 5.83 6.45 10.70
CA MET A 54 5.91 4.99 10.59
C MET A 54 7.37 4.53 10.45
N PHE A 55 8.16 5.15 9.57
CA PHE A 55 9.58 4.80 9.39
C PHE A 55 10.42 5.14 10.64
N ARG A 56 10.02 6.16 11.40
CA ARG A 56 10.67 6.54 12.66
C ARG A 56 10.16 5.76 13.88
N MET A 57 9.20 4.84 13.70
CA MET A 57 8.50 4.11 14.77
C MET A 57 7.91 5.03 15.86
N GLN A 58 7.54 6.25 15.50
CA GLN A 58 6.93 7.24 16.40
C GLN A 58 5.41 7.22 16.29
N ASP A 59 4.89 7.01 15.07
CA ASP A 59 3.45 6.97 14.79
C ASP A 59 3.03 5.63 14.19
N PHE A 60 2.14 4.93 14.90
CA PHE A 60 1.58 3.64 14.46
C PHE A 60 0.23 3.78 13.75
N THR A 61 -0.18 4.99 13.41
CA THR A 61 -1.47 5.30 12.78
C THR A 61 -1.64 4.57 11.45
N PHE A 62 -0.57 4.52 10.64
CA PHE A 62 -0.59 3.81 9.35
C PHE A 62 -0.95 2.33 9.52
N TRP A 63 -0.30 1.63 10.45
CA TRP A 63 -0.59 0.22 10.71
C TRP A 63 -1.98 0.00 11.31
N ARG A 64 -2.45 0.91 12.17
CA ARG A 64 -3.76 0.84 12.82
C ARG A 64 -4.91 0.94 11.82
N VAL A 65 -4.79 1.78 10.80
CA VAL A 65 -5.83 1.95 9.75
C VAL A 65 -5.61 0.97 8.59
N GLY A 66 -4.36 0.74 8.18
CA GLY A 66 -4.04 -0.10 7.02
C GLY A 66 -4.32 -1.60 7.25
N THR A 67 -4.05 -2.12 8.45
CA THR A 67 -4.24 -3.55 8.76
C THR A 67 -5.71 -3.99 8.68
N PRO A 68 -6.70 -3.31 9.29
CA PRO A 68 -8.10 -3.70 9.14
C PRO A 68 -8.63 -3.49 7.72
N MET A 69 -8.09 -2.52 6.97
CA MET A 69 -8.41 -2.30 5.56
C MET A 69 -7.95 -3.47 4.69
N LEU A 70 -6.69 -3.93 4.88
CA LEU A 70 -6.13 -5.11 4.22
C LEU A 70 -6.89 -6.39 4.58
N MET A 71 -7.18 -6.57 5.87
CA MET A 71 -7.93 -7.72 6.38
C MET A 71 -9.33 -7.81 5.74
N THR A 72 -10.06 -6.69 5.71
CA THR A 72 -11.39 -6.62 5.11
C THR A 72 -11.34 -6.85 3.61
N ALA A 73 -10.36 -6.26 2.92
CA ALA A 73 -10.19 -6.44 1.48
C ALA A 73 -9.95 -7.91 1.11
N MET A 74 -9.09 -8.61 1.86
CA MET A 74 -8.82 -10.02 1.61
C MET A 74 -10.07 -10.88 1.83
N VAL A 75 -10.77 -10.72 2.94
CA VAL A 75 -12.02 -11.47 3.22
C VAL A 75 -13.06 -11.23 2.13
N LEU A 76 -13.24 -9.97 1.72
CA LEU A 76 -14.24 -9.59 0.74
C LEU A 76 -13.92 -10.12 -0.67
N LEU A 77 -12.65 -10.05 -1.10
CA LEU A 77 -12.21 -10.54 -2.41
C LEU A 77 -12.41 -12.06 -2.54
N TYR A 78 -12.01 -12.83 -1.52
CA TYR A 78 -12.18 -14.28 -1.55
C TYR A 78 -13.66 -14.70 -1.41
N LEU A 79 -14.47 -13.95 -0.66
CA LEU A 79 -15.91 -14.19 -0.59
C LEU A 79 -16.58 -14.01 -1.97
N PHE A 80 -16.22 -12.96 -2.70
CA PHE A 80 -16.75 -12.74 -4.05
C PHE A 80 -16.22 -13.74 -5.09
N ASN A 81 -15.01 -14.26 -4.89
CA ASN A 81 -14.48 -15.35 -5.70
C ASN A 81 -15.27 -16.65 -5.49
N ASP A 82 -15.57 -17.01 -4.25
CA ASP A 82 -16.34 -18.22 -3.93
C ASP A 82 -17.79 -18.14 -4.43
N LEU A 83 -18.35 -16.92 -4.49
CA LEU A 83 -19.66 -16.66 -5.08
C LEU A 83 -19.64 -16.69 -6.62
N GLY A 84 -18.47 -16.84 -7.26
CA GLY A 84 -18.32 -16.86 -8.71
C GLY A 84 -18.58 -15.51 -9.40
N ILE A 85 -18.57 -14.42 -8.63
CA ILE A 85 -18.85 -13.06 -9.14
C ILE A 85 -17.58 -12.42 -9.72
N ILE A 86 -16.40 -12.84 -9.24
CA ILE A 86 -15.10 -12.25 -9.60
C ILE A 86 -14.10 -13.36 -9.92
N GLU A 87 -13.44 -13.27 -11.07
CA GLU A 87 -12.28 -14.10 -11.39
C GLU A 87 -10.98 -13.44 -10.90
N LEU A 88 -10.27 -14.11 -10.00
CA LEU A 88 -8.94 -13.64 -9.59
C LEU A 88 -7.97 -13.72 -10.76
N HIS A 89 -7.45 -12.56 -11.15
CA HIS A 89 -6.37 -12.43 -12.12
C HIS A 89 -5.05 -12.12 -11.39
N PRO A 90 -4.34 -13.12 -10.83
CA PRO A 90 -3.06 -12.88 -10.20
C PRO A 90 -2.03 -12.45 -11.26
N PRO A 91 -1.27 -11.37 -11.01
CA PRO A 91 -0.20 -10.96 -11.89
C PRO A 91 0.92 -12.00 -11.95
N ARG A 92 1.68 -12.04 -13.05
CA ARG A 92 2.85 -12.94 -13.18
C ARG A 92 3.89 -12.65 -12.09
N THR A 93 4.41 -13.70 -11.46
CA THR A 93 5.37 -13.58 -10.35
C THR A 93 6.80 -13.73 -10.85
N ILE A 94 7.37 -12.62 -11.33
CA ILE A 94 8.80 -12.53 -11.63
C ILE A 94 9.52 -12.03 -10.37
N VAL A 95 10.07 -12.94 -9.56
CA VAL A 95 10.60 -12.62 -8.23
C VAL A 95 11.68 -11.54 -8.27
N ILE A 96 12.59 -11.61 -9.24
CA ILE A 96 13.68 -10.63 -9.38
C ILE A 96 13.11 -9.23 -9.66
N ALA A 97 12.15 -9.13 -10.58
CA ALA A 97 11.52 -7.85 -10.92
C ALA A 97 10.73 -7.29 -9.73
N GLN A 98 10.00 -8.13 -9.00
CA GLN A 98 9.21 -7.71 -7.84
C GLN A 98 10.09 -7.26 -6.66
N VAL A 99 11.19 -7.97 -6.38
CA VAL A 99 12.12 -7.59 -5.31
C VAL A 99 12.83 -6.29 -5.67
N LEU A 100 13.37 -6.18 -6.89
CA LEU A 100 14.08 -4.97 -7.32
C LEU A 100 13.14 -3.76 -7.40
N GLY A 101 11.95 -3.94 -7.98
CA GLY A 101 10.91 -2.92 -8.05
C GLY A 101 10.42 -2.50 -6.66
N GLY A 102 10.19 -3.47 -5.76
CA GLY A 102 9.79 -3.22 -4.37
C GLY A 102 10.84 -2.45 -3.57
N LEU A 103 12.13 -2.74 -3.76
CA LEU A 103 13.22 -2.00 -3.12
C LEU A 103 13.31 -0.55 -3.61
N ILE A 104 13.24 -0.34 -4.93
CA ILE A 104 13.28 1.01 -5.52
C ILE A 104 12.05 1.82 -5.11
N MET A 105 10.86 1.22 -5.19
CA MET A 105 9.61 1.83 -4.77
C MET A 105 9.62 2.15 -3.27
N GLY A 106 10.12 1.24 -2.43
CA GLY A 106 10.25 1.43 -1.00
C GLY A 106 11.20 2.59 -0.64
N ALA A 107 12.35 2.66 -1.31
CA ALA A 107 13.28 3.78 -1.16
C ALA A 107 12.63 5.11 -1.60
N GLY A 108 11.85 5.10 -2.68
CA GLY A 108 11.10 6.27 -3.14
C GLY A 108 10.09 6.75 -2.08
N ILE A 109 9.29 5.85 -1.51
CA ILE A 109 8.31 6.17 -0.45
C ILE A 109 9.02 6.69 0.81
N ALA A 110 10.20 6.16 1.15
CA ALA A 110 10.98 6.62 2.30
C ALA A 110 11.48 8.06 2.13
N ILE A 111 11.81 8.48 0.90
CA ILE A 111 12.28 9.84 0.59
C ILE A 111 11.11 10.82 0.45
N LEU A 112 10.07 10.43 -0.30
CA LEU A 112 8.91 11.28 -0.59
C LEU A 112 7.91 11.36 0.56
N GLY A 113 7.89 10.37 1.46
CA GLY A 113 6.91 10.26 2.55
C GLY A 113 5.47 10.03 2.09
N TYR A 114 5.26 9.70 0.81
CA TYR A 114 3.96 9.39 0.24
C TYR A 114 4.04 8.18 -0.69
N CYS A 115 3.05 7.30 -0.61
CA CYS A 115 2.82 6.24 -1.60
C CYS A 115 1.69 6.69 -2.57
N PRO A 116 1.40 5.98 -3.67
CA PRO A 116 0.51 6.48 -4.72
C PRO A 116 -0.88 6.86 -4.18
N ALA A 117 -1.46 6.01 -3.34
CA ALA A 117 -2.78 6.26 -2.76
C ALA A 117 -2.79 7.45 -1.79
N LEU A 118 -1.71 7.62 -1.02
CA LEU A 118 -1.57 8.73 -0.07
C LEU A 118 -1.30 10.05 -0.78
N ALA A 119 -0.52 10.03 -1.87
CA ALA A 119 -0.27 11.22 -2.68
C ALA A 119 -1.58 11.78 -3.26
N CYS A 120 -2.46 10.91 -3.77
CA CYS A 120 -3.80 11.33 -4.24
C CYS A 120 -4.67 11.88 -3.11
N THR A 121 -4.61 11.28 -1.92
CA THR A 121 -5.38 11.72 -0.74
C THR A 121 -4.88 13.07 -0.23
N ALA A 122 -3.56 13.24 -0.11
CA ALA A 122 -2.90 14.48 0.32
C ALA A 122 -3.22 15.63 -0.64
N LEU A 123 -3.25 15.37 -1.95
CA LEU A 123 -3.69 16.34 -2.94
C LEU A 123 -5.16 16.72 -2.79
N GLY A 124 -6.03 15.75 -2.48
CA GLY A 124 -7.43 16.02 -2.14
C GLY A 124 -7.61 16.87 -0.88
N GLU A 125 -6.65 16.83 0.05
CA GLU A 125 -6.60 17.69 1.24
C GLU A 125 -5.97 19.06 0.98
N GLY A 126 -5.40 19.29 -0.21
CA GLY A 126 -4.75 20.55 -0.59
C GLY A 126 -3.24 20.61 -0.32
N ALA A 127 -2.60 19.48 0.03
CA ALA A 127 -1.16 19.41 0.19
C ALA A 127 -0.46 19.40 -1.18
N ILE A 128 0.12 20.54 -1.55
CA ILE A 128 0.88 20.71 -2.80
C ILE A 128 2.17 19.89 -2.83
N ASP A 129 2.66 19.44 -1.67
CA ASP A 129 3.89 18.65 -1.53
C ASP A 129 3.80 17.27 -2.19
N ALA A 130 2.60 16.78 -2.49
CA ALA A 130 2.39 15.49 -3.18
C ALA A 130 2.54 15.59 -4.71
N ILE A 131 2.52 16.79 -5.31
CA ILE A 131 2.58 17.00 -6.77
C ILE A 131 3.91 16.48 -7.36
N PRO A 132 5.10 16.82 -6.82
CA PRO A 132 6.36 16.32 -7.37
C PRO A 132 6.45 14.79 -7.30
N GLY A 133 5.89 14.20 -6.25
CA GLY A 133 5.75 12.76 -6.09
C GLY A 133 4.95 12.14 -7.23
N MET A 134 3.73 12.62 -7.47
CA MET A 134 2.89 12.10 -8.55
C MET A 134 3.52 12.22 -9.94
N ILE A 135 4.15 13.37 -10.23
CA ILE A 135 4.85 13.57 -11.50
C ILE A 135 6.00 12.56 -11.64
N GLY A 136 6.78 12.36 -10.57
CA GLY A 136 7.84 11.36 -10.51
C GLY A 136 7.32 9.94 -10.74
N MET A 137 6.14 9.59 -10.23
CA MET A 137 5.51 8.29 -10.47
C MET A 137 5.12 8.09 -11.94
N VAL A 138 4.49 9.10 -12.56
CA VAL A 138 4.10 9.04 -13.97
C VAL A 138 5.34 8.91 -14.85
N ILE A 139 6.34 9.79 -14.67
CA ILE A 139 7.58 9.75 -15.45
C ILE A 139 8.31 8.43 -15.22
N GLY A 140 8.43 7.96 -13.98
CA GLY A 140 9.06 6.69 -13.65
C GLY A 140 8.36 5.49 -14.32
N SER A 141 7.04 5.48 -14.36
CA SER A 141 6.26 4.44 -15.03
C SER A 141 6.47 4.43 -16.55
N VAL A 142 6.57 5.60 -17.18
CA VAL A 142 6.83 5.74 -18.62
C VAL A 142 8.24 5.27 -18.94
N ILE A 143 9.24 5.70 -18.18
CA ILE A 143 10.63 5.27 -18.35
C ILE A 143 10.75 3.75 -18.18
N TYR A 144 10.10 3.19 -17.15
CA TYR A 144 10.09 1.75 -16.95
C TYR A 144 9.45 1.01 -18.13
N ALA A 145 8.32 1.50 -18.64
CA ALA A 145 7.65 0.91 -19.80
C ALA A 145 8.55 0.95 -21.05
N GLU A 146 9.28 2.04 -21.29
CA GLU A 146 10.19 2.15 -22.44
C GLU A 146 11.44 1.26 -22.31
N PHE A 147 12.04 1.17 -21.12
CA PHE A 147 13.27 0.38 -20.91
C PHE A 147 13.00 -1.14 -20.88
N VAL A 148 11.86 -1.56 -20.29
CA VAL A 148 11.57 -2.98 -20.06
C VAL A 148 10.96 -3.65 -21.29
N TYR A 149 10.07 -2.98 -22.04
CA TYR A 149 9.45 -3.57 -23.24
C TYR A 149 10.32 -3.48 -24.51
N GLY A 150 11.51 -2.87 -24.45
CA GLY A 150 12.36 -2.58 -25.62
C GLY A 150 13.76 -3.21 -25.62
N THR A 151 14.20 -3.87 -24.54
CA THR A 151 15.56 -4.42 -24.44
C THR A 151 15.58 -5.88 -24.01
N LYS A 152 16.72 -6.57 -24.25
CA LYS A 152 17.01 -7.98 -23.91
C LYS A 152 16.87 -8.36 -22.42
N PHE A 153 16.30 -7.49 -21.59
CA PHE A 153 16.03 -7.70 -20.17
C PHE A 153 14.90 -8.69 -19.90
N GLU A 154 13.97 -8.92 -20.83
CA GLU A 154 12.96 -10.00 -20.71
C GLU A 154 13.66 -11.35 -20.50
N SER A 155 14.61 -11.70 -21.37
CA SER A 155 15.36 -12.98 -21.30
C SER A 155 16.20 -13.18 -20.03
N ARG A 156 16.55 -12.09 -19.31
CA ARG A 156 17.37 -12.16 -18.08
C ARG A 156 16.52 -12.06 -16.81
N LEU A 157 15.31 -11.51 -16.91
CA LEU A 157 14.31 -11.46 -15.83
C LEU A 157 13.47 -12.74 -15.77
N GLU A 158 13.25 -13.42 -16.90
CA GLU A 158 12.61 -14.75 -16.98
C GLU A 158 13.43 -15.88 -16.36
N PHE A 159 14.71 -15.66 -16.04
CA PHE A 159 15.61 -16.68 -15.49
C PHE A 159 15.14 -17.23 -14.12
N ILE A 160 14.22 -16.53 -13.44
CA ILE A 160 13.47 -17.01 -12.25
C ILE A 160 12.01 -16.56 -12.36
N ASP A 161 11.32 -16.96 -13.43
CA ASP A 161 9.86 -16.84 -13.52
C ASP A 161 9.23 -18.01 -12.76
N LEU A 162 8.62 -17.73 -11.60
CA LEU A 162 7.84 -18.72 -10.84
C LEU A 162 6.42 -18.87 -11.41
N GLY A 163 6.10 -18.22 -12.53
CA GLY A 163 4.80 -18.31 -13.19
C GLY A 163 3.69 -17.60 -12.40
N LYS A 164 2.45 -18.03 -12.62
CA LYS A 164 1.26 -17.56 -11.90
C LYS A 164 1.01 -18.39 -10.64
N ILE A 165 2.01 -18.62 -9.82
CA ILE A 165 1.82 -19.37 -8.58
C ILE A 165 1.29 -18.42 -7.52
N THR A 166 0.04 -18.61 -7.11
CA THR A 166 -0.46 -18.04 -5.87
C THR A 166 -0.02 -18.93 -4.70
N ILE A 167 0.33 -18.33 -3.55
CA ILE A 167 0.68 -19.07 -2.32
C ILE A 167 -0.32 -20.21 -1.99
N PRO A 168 -1.64 -20.07 -2.22
CA PRO A 168 -2.59 -21.19 -2.08
C PRO A 168 -2.38 -22.38 -3.04
N ASP A 169 -1.87 -22.18 -4.26
CA ASP A 169 -1.58 -23.30 -5.19
C ASP A 169 -0.39 -24.18 -4.73
N MET A 170 0.56 -23.62 -3.97
CA MET A 170 1.66 -24.40 -3.38
C MET A 170 1.23 -25.21 -2.16
N PHE A 171 0.20 -24.78 -1.43
CA PHE A 171 -0.34 -25.47 -0.25
C PHE A 171 -1.65 -26.22 -0.57
N LEU A 172 -1.57 -27.02 -1.64
CA LEU A 172 -2.63 -27.80 -2.32
C LEU A 172 -3.34 -28.88 -1.47
N VAL A 173 -3.53 -28.69 -0.16
CA VAL A 173 -4.19 -29.65 0.75
C VAL A 173 -5.21 -29.01 1.71
N PHE A 174 -5.22 -27.67 1.90
CA PHE A 174 -6.16 -27.03 2.84
C PHE A 174 -7.13 -26.05 2.17
N ASN A 175 -8.38 -26.09 2.66
CA ASN A 175 -9.47 -25.20 2.27
C ASN A 175 -9.03 -23.72 2.39
N HIS A 176 -9.19 -22.91 1.35
CA HIS A 176 -8.70 -21.51 1.26
C HIS A 176 -9.12 -20.64 2.46
N TRP A 177 -10.27 -20.95 3.05
CA TRP A 177 -10.79 -20.31 4.26
C TRP A 177 -9.88 -20.46 5.50
N PHE A 178 -9.14 -21.56 5.62
CA PHE A 178 -8.22 -21.76 6.76
C PHE A 178 -7.07 -20.74 6.73
N TYR A 179 -6.54 -20.44 5.54
CA TYR A 179 -5.51 -19.42 5.37
C TYR A 179 -6.04 -18.02 5.67
N ILE A 180 -7.25 -17.70 5.20
CA ILE A 180 -7.90 -16.42 5.46
C ILE A 180 -8.13 -16.23 6.97
N ILE A 181 -8.67 -17.25 7.65
CA ILE A 181 -8.89 -17.21 9.10
C ILE A 181 -7.58 -17.07 9.86
N ALA A 182 -6.53 -17.82 9.49
CA ALA A 182 -5.21 -17.71 10.09
C ALA A 182 -4.62 -16.29 9.90
N PHE A 183 -4.75 -15.73 8.70
CA PHE A 183 -4.29 -14.37 8.39
C PHE A 183 -5.06 -13.31 9.20
N VAL A 184 -6.39 -13.44 9.28
CA VAL A 184 -7.24 -12.56 10.09
C VAL A 184 -6.84 -12.62 11.57
N ILE A 185 -6.60 -13.81 12.12
CA ILE A 185 -6.15 -13.98 13.50
C ILE A 185 -4.78 -13.32 13.70
N MET A 186 -3.84 -13.54 12.77
CA MET A 186 -2.51 -12.93 12.82
C MET A 186 -2.59 -11.39 12.78
N CYS A 187 -3.41 -10.82 11.89
CA CYS A 187 -3.63 -9.37 11.82
C CYS A 187 -4.27 -8.80 13.09
N ASN A 188 -5.23 -9.50 13.69
CA ASN A 188 -5.84 -9.09 14.96
C ASN A 188 -4.82 -9.13 16.11
N LEU A 189 -4.01 -10.19 16.19
CA LEU A 189 -2.92 -10.29 17.18
C LEU A 189 -1.89 -9.16 16.99
N PHE A 190 -1.54 -8.86 15.74
CA PHE A 190 -0.63 -7.77 15.39
C PHE A 190 -1.19 -6.40 15.80
N LEU A 191 -2.49 -6.15 15.54
CA LEU A 191 -3.16 -4.94 15.99
C LEU A 191 -3.16 -4.80 17.51
N ILE A 192 -3.46 -5.89 18.24
CA ILE A 192 -3.39 -5.92 19.70
C ILE A 192 -1.95 -5.60 20.15
N GLY A 193 -0.94 -6.22 19.53
CA GLY A 193 0.47 -5.94 19.80
C GLY A 193 0.85 -4.48 19.63
N ILE A 194 0.43 -3.84 18.52
CA ILE A 194 0.66 -2.42 18.28
C ILE A 194 -0.05 -1.55 19.31
N THR A 195 -1.31 -1.86 19.66
CA THR A 195 -2.04 -1.08 20.67
C THR A 195 -1.38 -1.17 22.05
N MET A 196 -0.83 -2.33 22.38
CA MET A 196 -0.10 -2.54 23.63
C MET A 196 1.21 -1.76 23.62
N TYR A 197 1.95 -1.79 22.52
CA TYR A 197 3.20 -1.04 22.36
C TYR A 197 2.99 0.48 22.43
N ASP A 198 1.97 1.02 21.75
CA ASP A 198 1.60 2.44 21.82
C ASP A 198 1.23 2.85 23.27
N THR A 199 0.51 1.99 23.98
CA THR A 199 0.16 2.22 25.39
C THR A 199 1.39 2.25 26.29
N ILE A 200 2.34 1.33 26.07
CA ILE A 200 3.60 1.24 26.83
C ILE A 200 4.47 2.49 26.57
N LEU A 201 4.63 2.92 25.32
CA LEU A 201 5.41 4.12 25.00
C LEU A 201 4.82 5.39 25.63
N LYS A 202 3.49 5.57 25.55
CA LYS A 202 2.80 6.71 26.18
C LYS A 202 2.88 6.67 27.70
N HIS A 203 2.95 5.48 28.29
CA HIS A 203 3.16 5.33 29.72
C HIS A 203 4.60 5.70 30.13
N SER A 204 5.60 5.22 29.40
CA SER A 204 7.01 5.56 29.63
C SER A 204 7.28 7.07 29.48
N PHE A 205 6.78 7.72 28.43
CA PHE A 205 6.96 9.16 28.25
C PHE A 205 6.30 10.01 29.34
N ARG A 206 5.09 9.64 29.80
CA ARG A 206 4.44 10.32 30.93
C ARG A 206 5.20 10.17 32.24
N SER A 207 5.71 8.97 32.52
CA SER A 207 6.56 8.74 33.69
C SER A 207 7.84 9.57 33.62
N PHE A 208 8.48 9.66 32.46
CA PHE A 208 9.68 10.48 32.27
C PHE A 208 9.40 11.97 32.47
N ASN A 209 8.31 12.49 31.89
CA ASN A 209 7.96 13.91 31.99
C ASN A 209 7.55 14.29 33.44
N LYS A 210 6.90 13.36 34.16
CA LYS A 210 6.59 13.52 35.58
C LYS A 210 7.84 13.53 36.45
N ILE A 211 8.85 12.73 36.14
CA ILE A 211 10.14 12.73 36.85
C ILE A 211 10.92 14.01 36.55
N SER A 212 10.94 14.45 35.29
CA SER A 212 11.61 15.70 34.88
C SER A 212 11.06 16.92 35.63
N SER A 213 9.73 17.06 35.70
CA SER A 213 9.09 18.15 36.44
C SER A 213 9.32 18.08 37.97
N MET A 214 9.47 16.88 38.54
CA MET A 214 9.85 16.72 39.96
C MET A 214 11.30 17.15 40.24
N LEU A 215 12.22 16.98 39.29
CA LEU A 215 13.61 17.40 39.41
C LEU A 215 13.76 18.93 39.23
N GLU A 216 13.01 19.54 38.32
CA GLU A 216 12.96 21.00 38.17
C GLU A 216 12.29 21.68 39.37
N GLY A 217 11.20 21.12 39.88
CA GLY A 217 10.53 21.64 41.08
C GLY A 217 11.37 21.55 42.37
N LYS A 218 12.32 20.60 42.45
CA LYS A 218 13.30 20.53 43.55
C LYS A 218 14.37 21.61 43.45
N LYS A 219 14.87 21.93 42.24
CA LYS A 219 15.88 22.98 42.05
C LYS A 219 15.40 24.38 42.44
N VAL A 220 14.10 24.66 42.37
CA VAL A 220 13.52 25.98 42.73
C VAL A 220 13.28 26.12 44.25
N LYS A 221 13.23 25.01 44.99
CA LYS A 221 13.00 25.02 46.45
C LYS A 221 14.29 25.07 47.27
N ASP A 222 15.42 24.75 46.64
CA ASP A 222 16.75 24.72 47.26
C ASP A 222 17.60 25.98 46.91
N SER A 223 17.00 27.01 46.30
CA SER A 223 17.58 28.34 46.02
C SER A 223 16.81 29.44 46.73
#